data_AF-A0A9E1LBD9-F1
#
_entry.id   AF-A0A9E1LBD9-F1
#
_cell.length_a   1.000
_cell.length_b   1.000
_cell.length_c   1.000
_cell.angle_alpha   90.00
_cell.angle_beta   90.00
_cell.angle_gamma   90.00
#
_symmetry.space_group_name_H-M   'P 1'
#
loop_
_entity.id
_entity.type
_entity.pdbx_description
1 polymer ?
#
loop_
_entity_poly.entity_id
_entity_poly.type
_entity_poly.pdbx_seq_one_letter_code
_entity_poly.pdbx_strand_id
1 'polypeptide(L)' 'MEAHVVVTANKLSEVEDIKDKIKLLLKNNFNIVHSTLEFEHHKDSKCEDND' A
#
# COMPACT_ATOMS: atom_id res chain seq x y z
N MET A 1 -1.44 8.44 -9.91
CA MET A 1 -2.36 7.96 -8.87
C MET A 1 -1.56 7.69 -7.62
N GLU A 2 -2.06 8.14 -6.47
CA GLU A 2 -1.45 7.96 -5.15
C GLU A 2 -2.44 7.21 -4.27
N ALA A 3 -1.94 6.28 -3.44
CA ALA A 3 -2.78 5.47 -2.55
C ALA A 3 -2.02 5.02 -1.30
N HIS A 4 -2.72 5.01 -0.18
CA HIS A 4 -2.26 4.45 1.10
C HIS A 4 -2.79 3.03 1.25
N VAL A 5 -1.90 2.09 1.55
CA VAL A 5 -2.20 0.66 1.66
C VAL A 5 -1.84 0.21 3.07
N VAL A 6 -2.86 -0.08 3.87
CA VAL A 6 -2.67 -0.63 5.22
C VAL A 6 -2.45 -2.14 5.13
N VAL A 7 -1.35 -2.63 5.70
CA VAL A 7 -0.96 -4.04 5.65
C VAL A 7 -0.69 -4.60 7.04
N THR A 8 -1.01 -5.88 7.25
CA THR A 8 -0.65 -6.64 8.46
C THR A 8 0.67 -7.40 8.30
N ALA A 9 1.37 -7.20 7.17
CA ALA A 9 2.66 -7.82 6.88
C ALA A 9 3.72 -7.34 7.87
N ASN A 10 4.47 -8.29 8.45
CA ASN A 10 5.43 -8.01 9.50
C ASN A 10 6.87 -7.91 8.97
N LYS A 11 7.09 -8.34 7.73
CA LYS A 11 8.39 -8.28 7.05
C LYS A 11 8.33 -7.40 5.83
N LEU A 12 9.42 -6.69 5.55
CA LEU A 12 9.52 -5.85 4.36
C LEU A 12 9.33 -6.67 3.07
N SER A 13 9.87 -7.89 3.00
CA SER A 13 9.72 -8.76 1.84
C SER A 13 8.26 -9.08 1.52
N GLU A 14 7.42 -9.24 2.55
CA GLU A 14 5.98 -9.49 2.38
C GLU A 14 5.27 -8.24 1.83
N VAL A 15 5.71 -7.05 2.26
CA VAL A 15 5.20 -5.76 1.74
C VAL A 15 5.59 -5.57 0.27
N GLU A 16 6.81 -5.97 -0.11
CA GLU A 16 7.27 -5.93 -1.50
C GLU A 16 6.46 -6.87 -2.41
N ASP A 17 6.18 -8.08 -1.95
CA ASP A 17 5.31 -9.02 -2.68
C ASP A 17 3.89 -8.46 -2.88
N ILE A 18 3.34 -7.77 -1.88
CA ILE A 18 2.04 -7.11 -1.97
C ILE A 18 2.10 -5.95 -2.97
N LYS A 19 3.14 -5.11 -2.90
CA LYS A 19 3.37 -4.00 -3.83
C LYS A 19 3.37 -4.48 -5.28
N ASP A 20 4.10 -5.53 -5.58
CA ASP A 20 4.23 -6.04 -6.95
C ASP A 20 2.90 -6.59 -7.48
N LYS A 21 2.12 -7.28 -6.62
CA LYS A 21 0.77 -7.75 -6.97
C LYS A 21 -0.18 -6.59 -7.26
N ILE A 22 -0.18 -5.54 -6.45
CA ILE A 22 -1.03 -4.36 -6.67
C ILE A 22 -0.63 -3.65 -7.97
N LYS A 23 0.67 -3.45 -8.21
CA LYS A 23 1.19 -2.85 -9.44
C LYS A 23 0.77 -3.62 -10.69
N LEU A 24 0.86 -4.94 -10.64
CA LEU A 24 0.44 -5.81 -11.74
C LEU A 24 -1.07 -5.70 -12.00
N LEU A 25 -1.89 -5.69 -10.95
CA LEU A 25 -3.34 -5.52 -11.06
C LEU A 25 -3.71 -4.16 -11.67
N LEU A 26 -3.06 -3.08 -11.21
CA LEU A 26 -3.28 -1.72 -11.72
C LEU A 26 -2.94 -1.61 -13.22
N LYS A 27 -1.83 -2.22 -13.62
CA LYS A 27 -1.43 -2.26 -15.02
C LYS A 27 -2.42 -3.06 -15.86
N ASN A 28 -2.76 -4.28 -15.44
CA ASN A 28 -3.54 -5.20 -16.27
C ASN A 28 -5.01 -4.80 -16.40
N ASN A 29 -5.60 -4.25 -15.34
CA ASN A 29 -7.04 -3.93 -15.34
C ASN A 29 -7.33 -2.48 -15.75
N PHE A 30 -6.38 -1.57 -15.54
CA PHE A 30 -6.63 -0.13 -15.69
C PHE A 30 -5.58 0.59 -16.56
N ASN A 31 -4.59 -0.14 -17.09
CA ASN A 31 -3.45 0.40 -17.84
C ASN A 31 -2.67 1.51 -17.08
N ILE A 32 -2.68 1.44 -15.74
CA ILE A 32 -1.95 2.38 -14.90
C ILE A 32 -0.53 1.86 -14.71
N VAL A 33 0.43 2.50 -15.38
CA VAL A 33 1.85 2.10 -15.35
C VAL A 33 2.61 2.79 -14.22
N HIS A 34 2.26 4.04 -13.90
CA HIS A 34 2.90 4.82 -12.84
C HIS A 34 1.91 5.09 -11.70
N SER A 35 2.30 4.70 -10.50
CA SER A 35 1.55 4.97 -9.26
C SER A 35 2.52 5.11 -8.08
N THR A 36 2.11 5.84 -7.06
CA THR A 36 2.80 5.88 -5.77
C THR A 36 1.95 5.09 -4.78
N LEU A 37 2.56 4.11 -4.13
CA LEU A 37 1.91 3.29 -3.11
C LEU A 37 2.67 3.49 -1.81
N GLU A 38 1.99 4.04 -0.80
CA GLU A 38 2.51 4.19 0.54
C GLU A 38 1.97 3.04 1.40
N PHE A 39 2.86 2.35 2.11
CA PHE A 39 2.50 1.19 2.91
C PHE A 39 2.56 1.54 4.38
N GLU A 40 1.42 1.40 5.04
CA GLU A 40 1.29 1.63 6.46
C GLU A 40 1.08 0.29 7.16
N HIS A 41 1.85 0.00 8.19
CA HIS A 41 1.60 -1.18 8.99
C HIS A 41 0.36 -0.95 9.85
N HIS A 42 -0.51 -1.95 9.95
CA HIS A 42 -1.66 -1.91 10.84
C HIS A 42 -1.18 -1.88 12.30
N LYS A 43 -0.86 -0.68 12.79
CA LYS A 43 -0.82 -0.39 14.21
C LYS A 43 -2.19 0.15 14.58
N ASP A 44 -2.71 -0.27 15.73
CA ASP A 44 -3.88 0.34 16.40
C ASP A 44 -3.62 1.79 16.84
N SER A 45 -2.93 2.59 16.01
CA SER A 45 -2.82 4.03 16.20
C SER A 45 -4.15 4.64 15.80
N LYS A 46 -5.04 4.72 16.79
CA LYS A 46 -6.07 5.76 16.83
C LYS A 46 -5.42 7.07 16.41
N CYS A 47 -5.99 7.72 15.40
CA CYS A 47 -5.72 9.10 15.08
C CYS A 47 -5.88 9.91 16.38
N GLU A 48 -4.80 10.42 16.94
CA GLU A 48 -4.87 11.62 17.76
C GLU A 48 -4.87 12.78 16.77
N ASP A 49 -6.06 13.14 16.30
CA ASP A 49 -6.31 14.48 15.75
C ASP A 49 -6.11 15.46 16.92
N ASN A 50 -4.94 16.06 17.02
CA ASN A 50 -4.73 17.23 17.87
C ASN A 50 -5.01 18.48 17.01
N ASP A 51 -6.16 19.09 17.24
CA ASP A 51 -6.54 20.46 16.83
C ASP A 51 -5.57 21.52 17.38
#